data_AF-A0A420YPH4-F1
#
_entry.id   AF-A0A420YPH4-F1
#
_cell.length_a   1.000
_cell.length_b   1.000
_cell.length_c   1.000
_cell.angle_alpha   90.00
_cell.angle_beta   90.00
_cell.angle_gamma   90.00
#
_symmetry.space_group_name_H-M   'P 1'
#
loop_
_entity.id
_entity.type
_entity.pdbx_description
1 polymer ?
#
loop_
_entity_poly.entity_id
_entity_poly.type
_entity_poly.pdbx_seq_one_letter_code
_entity_poly.pdbx_strand_id
1 'polypeptide(L)' 'MSDCIFDKIISKEIPAHIVYEDEVVIAFLDLGQVTPGHTLVVPKKHVKDIFEYDEELAAAVFSRIPKIARALKAM' A
#
# COMPACT_ATOMS: atom_id res chain seq x y z
N MET A 1 -14.12 12.89 -4.53
CA MET A 1 -14.04 11.55 -3.92
C MET A 1 -14.23 10.58 -5.06
N SER A 2 -13.12 10.16 -5.65
CA SER A 2 -13.06 9.23 -6.77
C SER A 2 -13.58 7.87 -6.32
N ASP A 3 -14.23 7.13 -7.22
CA ASP A 3 -14.72 5.76 -6.98
C ASP A 3 -13.55 4.74 -6.93
N CYS A 4 -12.44 5.11 -6.28
CA CYS A 4 -11.23 4.32 -6.22
C CYS A 4 -11.36 3.21 -5.18
N ILE A 5 -11.05 1.97 -5.60
CA ILE A 5 -11.09 0.82 -4.71
C ILE A 5 -10.05 0.93 -3.58
N PHE A 6 -8.90 1.56 -3.83
CA PHE A 6 -7.87 1.75 -2.82
C PHE A 6 -8.30 2.72 -1.74
N ASP A 7 -9.03 3.79 -2.07
CA ASP A 7 -9.58 4.71 -1.09
C ASP A 7 -10.59 3.98 -0.18
N LYS A 8 -11.41 3.09 -0.74
CA LYS A 8 -12.35 2.24 0.03
C LYS A 8 -11.64 1.23 0.93
N ILE A 9 -10.46 0.73 0.53
CA ILE A 9 -9.62 -0.12 1.38
C ILE A 9 -9.01 0.71 2.51
N ILE A 10 -8.51 1.91 2.22
CA ILE A 10 -7.95 2.84 3.22
C ILE A 10 -9.03 3.25 4.24
N SER A 11 -10.25 3.53 3.80
CA SER A 11 -11.39 3.86 4.67
C SER A 11 -12.01 2.65 5.37
N LYS A 12 -11.52 1.44 5.08
CA LYS A 12 -12.01 0.16 5.63
C LYS A 12 -13.46 -0.15 5.27
N GLU A 13 -13.96 0.42 4.17
CA GLU A 13 -15.28 0.09 3.59
C GLU A 13 -15.28 -1.29 2.92
N ILE A 14 -14.14 -1.70 2.36
CA ILE A 14 -13.96 -3.01 1.72
C ILE A 14 -12.89 -3.78 2.50
N PRO A 15 -13.10 -5.07 2.80
CA PRO A 15 -12.10 -5.88 3.49
C PRO A 15 -10.85 -6.08 2.63
N ALA A 16 -9.68 -5.98 3.26
CA ALA A 16 -8.39 -6.36 2.69
C ALA A 16 -7.54 -7.04 3.76
N HIS A 17 -6.64 -7.93 3.35
CA HIS A 17 -5.68 -8.54 4.28
C HIS A 17 -4.50 -7.60 4.48
N ILE A 18 -4.64 -6.68 5.43
CA ILE A 18 -3.64 -5.66 5.74
C ILE A 18 -2.47 -6.29 6.49
N VAL A 19 -1.27 -6.15 5.93
CA VAL A 19 -0.01 -6.64 6.51
C VAL A 19 0.81 -5.53 7.17
N TYR A 20 0.55 -4.27 6.78
CA TYR A 20 1.18 -3.09 7.37
C TYR A 20 0.28 -1.87 7.18
N GLU A 21 0.17 -1.01 8.20
CA GLU A 21 -0.54 0.26 8.12
C GLU A 21 0.19 1.28 8.99
N ASP A 22 0.47 2.47 8.45
CA ASP A 22 0.90 3.64 9.21
C ASP A 22 0.19 4.91 8.74
N GLU A 23 0.67 6.09 9.14
CA GLU A 23 0.08 7.37 8.76
C GLU A 23 0.24 7.71 7.26
N VAL A 24 1.23 7.12 6.59
CA VAL A 24 1.60 7.45 5.20
C VAL A 24 1.13 6.39 4.23
N VAL A 25 1.28 5.10 4.57
CA VAL A 25 1.00 3.98 3.67
C VAL A 25 0.11 2.93 4.32
N ILE A 26 -0.59 2.20 3.46
CA ILE A 26 -1.22 0.94 3.77
C ILE A 26 -0.64 -0.13 2.86
N ALA A 27 -0.37 -1.32 3.40
CA ALA A 27 0.06 -2.46 2.63
C ALA A 27 -0.83 -3.66 2.92
N PHE A 28 -1.27 -4.33 1.86
CA PHE A 28 -2.20 -5.45 1.93
C PHE A 28 -1.92 -6.46 0.82
N LEU A 29 -2.35 -7.69 1.04
CA LEU A 29 -2.20 -8.76 0.05
C LEU A 29 -3.09 -8.52 -1.16
N ASP A 30 -2.51 -8.71 -2.34
CA ASP A 30 -3.25 -8.67 -3.60
C ASP A 30 -4.20 -9.87 -3.72
N LEU A 31 -5.45 -9.67 -4.17
CA LEU A 31 -6.42 -10.76 -4.30
C LEU A 31 -6.01 -11.80 -5.37
N GLY A 32 -5.30 -11.38 -6.41
CA GLY A 32 -4.84 -12.23 -7.49
C GLY A 32 -3.63 -13.10 -7.13
N GLN A 33 -2.99 -12.89 -5.96
CA GLN A 33 -1.85 -13.64 -5.42
C GLN A 33 -0.98 -14.35 -6.49
N VAL A 34 -0.29 -13.57 -7.32
CA VAL A 34 0.62 -14.11 -8.35
C VAL A 34 1.73 -14.96 -7.74
N THR A 35 2.16 -14.61 -6.54
CA THR A 35 3.10 -15.37 -5.71
C THR A 35 2.66 -15.29 -4.24
N PRO A 36 3.03 -16.28 -3.39
CA PRO A 36 2.78 -16.21 -1.96
C PRO A 36 3.38 -14.93 -1.37
N GLY A 37 2.53 -14.11 -0.73
CA GLY A 37 2.96 -12.85 -0.11
C GLY A 37 2.99 -11.66 -1.07
N HIS A 38 2.43 -11.79 -2.28
CA HIS A 38 2.28 -10.64 -3.19
C HIS A 38 1.49 -9.53 -2.48
N THR A 39 2.18 -8.42 -2.21
CA THR A 39 1.69 -7.32 -1.37
C THR A 39 1.77 -6.02 -2.15
N LEU A 40 0.67 -5.26 -2.13
CA LEU A 40 0.62 -3.90 -2.65
C LEU A 40 0.92 -2.92 -1.52
N VAL A 41 1.79 -1.94 -1.76
CA VAL A 41 2.05 -0.81 -0.86
C VAL A 41 1.47 0.44 -1.51
N VAL A 42 0.49 1.05 -0.86
CA VAL A 42 -0.29 2.17 -1.42
C VAL A 42 -0.20 3.37 -0.47
N PRO A 43 0.10 4.59 -0.96
CA PRO A 43 0.02 5.78 -0.14
C PRO A 43 -1.42 6.06 0.29
N LYS A 44 -1.61 6.55 1.51
CA LYS A 44 -2.91 7.04 1.98
C LYS A 44 -3.33 8.34 1.30
N LYS A 45 -2.36 9.11 0.78
CA LYS A 45 -2.61 10.25 -0.11
C LYS A 45 -3.04 9.71 -1.48
N HIS A 46 -4.24 10.06 -1.91
CA HIS A 46 -4.74 9.69 -3.24
C HIS A 46 -3.88 10.34 -4.33
N VAL A 47 -3.27 9.50 -5.16
CA VAL A 47 -2.49 9.86 -6.33
C VAL A 47 -2.82 8.86 -7.44
N LYS A 48 -2.99 9.35 -8.66
CA LYS A 48 -3.43 8.53 -9.79
C LYS A 48 -2.35 7.55 -10.24
N ASP A 49 -1.11 8.02 -10.27
CA ASP A 49 0.05 7.26 -10.71
C ASP A 49 1.34 7.86 -10.14
N ILE A 50 2.48 7.29 -10.53
CA ILE A 50 3.80 7.71 -10.02
C ILE A 50 4.19 9.13 -10.45
N PHE A 51 3.58 9.69 -11.50
CA PHE A 51 3.91 11.03 -11.99
C PHE A 51 3.32 12.14 -11.12
N GLU A 52 2.39 11.80 -10.23
CA GLU A 52 1.83 12.71 -9.23
C GLU A 52 2.60 12.70 -7.89
N TYR A 53 3.66 11.88 -7.79
CA TYR A 53 4.52 11.89 -6.61
C TYR A 53 5.42 13.13 -6.59
N ASP A 54 5.45 13.81 -5.45
CA ASP A 54 6.52 14.73 -5.08
C ASP A 54 7.67 13.96 -4.39
N GLU A 55 8.83 14.61 -4.23
CA GLU A 55 10.02 13.99 -3.63
C GLU A 55 9.77 13.53 -2.18
N GLU A 56 8.96 14.27 -1.43
CA GLU A 56 8.62 13.98 -0.04
C GLU A 56 7.76 12.72 0.08
N LEU A 57 6.71 12.60 -0.74
CA LEU A 57 5.85 11.42 -0.80
C LEU A 57 6.65 10.20 -1.25
N ALA A 58 7.52 10.36 -2.26
CA ALA A 58 8.38 9.27 -2.71
C ALA A 58 9.29 8.77 -1.58
N ALA A 59 10.01 9.67 -0.90
CA ALA A 59 10.85 9.30 0.23
C ALA A 59 10.05 8.64 1.36
N ALA A 60 8.87 9.18 1.66
CA ALA A 60 8.01 8.67 2.71
C ALA A 60 7.50 7.25 2.38
N VAL A 61 6.99 7.00 1.18
CA VAL A 61 6.50 5.67 0.77
C VAL A 61 7.65 4.66 0.70
N PHE A 62 8.73 4.99 -0.01
CA PHE A 62 9.82 4.05 -0.29
C PHE A 62 10.61 3.65 0.96
N SER A 63 10.72 4.52 1.95
CA SER A 63 11.40 4.19 3.22
C SER A 63 10.73 3.07 4.03
N ARG A 64 9.44 2.78 3.80
CA ARG A 64 8.72 1.67 4.46
C ARG A 64 8.93 0.32 3.76
N ILE A 65 9.22 0.33 2.47
CA ILE A 65 9.30 -0.89 1.63
C ILE A 65 10.27 -1.93 2.23
N PRO A 66 11.50 -1.59 2.67
CA PRO A 66 12.41 -2.59 3.23
C PRO A 66 11.87 -3.29 4.48
N LYS A 67 11.10 -2.59 5.33
CA LYS A 67 10.48 -3.17 6.53
C LYS A 67 9.40 -4.18 6.14
N ILE A 68 8.53 -3.81 5.21
CA ILE A 68 7.45 -4.67 4.71
C ILE A 68 8.03 -5.90 4.01
N ALA A 69 9.01 -5.71 3.13
CA ALA A 69 9.66 -6.81 2.42
C ALA A 69 10.36 -7.81 3.35
N ARG A 70 11.01 -7.33 4.42
CA ARG A 70 11.62 -8.21 5.44
C ARG A 70 10.57 -9.01 6.22
N ALA A 71 9.43 -8.40 6.53
CA ALA A 71 8.33 -9.10 7.19
C ALA A 71 7.77 -10.22 6.32
N LEU A 72 7.58 -9.97 5.03
CA LEU A 72 7.10 -10.98 4.06
C LEU A 72 8.09 -12.12 3.85
N LYS A 73 9.39 -11.85 3.84
CA LYS A 73 10.43 -12.90 3.70
C LYS A 73 10.46 -13.88 4.89
N ALA A 74 9.96 -13.45 6.05
CA ALA A 74 9.95 -14.26 7.28
C ALA A 74 8.67 -15.11 7.43
N MET A 75 7.69 -14.95 6.53
CA MET A 75 6.47 -15.76 6.43
C MET A 75 6.74 -17.04 5.62
#